data_AF-A0A423WZL3-F1
#
_entry.id   AF-A0A423WZL3-F1
#
_cell.length_a   1.000
_cell.length_b   1.000
_cell.length_c   1.000
_cell.angle_alpha   90.00
_cell.angle_beta   90.00
_cell.angle_gamma   90.00
#
_symmetry.space_group_name_H-M   'P 1'
#
loop_
_entity.id
_entity.type
_entity.pdbx_description
1 polymer ?
#
loop_
_entity_poly.entity_id
_entity_poly.type
_entity_poly.pdbx_seq_one_letter_code
_entity_poly.pdbx_strand_id
1 'polypeptide(L)'
;MSSFTSLTLRPAPLITFNIATPSRTLDAVAHSRRFNIHVLSGDAAGARVAEWFRRGNAEGLGVFEAEGMREGCGCEVVVRGQDQKSLEGDSGGVGEGKGQGDIYDGPPLLRGPGVLYVLRCRLLDDEPVGGLVRTAWGHDDIPGWGIEVT
;
A
#
# COMPACT_ATOMS: atom_id res chain seq x y z
N MET A 1 -17.02 -3.10 -4.94
CA MET A 1 -17.44 -1.98 -4.07
C MET A 1 -16.21 -1.44 -3.36
N SER A 2 -16.03 -0.12 -3.32
CA SER A 2 -14.98 0.48 -2.48
C SER A 2 -15.48 0.46 -1.03
N SER A 3 -14.75 -0.19 -0.14
CA SER A 3 -15.08 -0.34 1.30
C SER A 3 -14.37 0.71 2.17
N PHE A 4 -13.68 1.67 1.55
CA PHE A 4 -12.84 2.65 2.23
C PHE A 4 -13.64 3.75 2.94
N THR A 5 -13.52 3.82 4.27
CA THR A 5 -14.29 4.73 5.12
C THR A 5 -13.39 5.35 6.20
N SER A 6 -13.55 6.65 6.51
CA SER A 6 -12.92 7.27 7.69
C SER A 6 -13.80 7.09 8.92
N LEU A 7 -13.22 6.57 10.01
CA LEU A 7 -13.92 6.29 11.27
C LEU A 7 -13.75 7.43 12.29
N THR A 8 -12.57 8.03 12.37
CA THR A 8 -12.34 9.20 13.20
C THR A 8 -11.26 10.09 12.57
N LEU A 9 -11.33 11.38 12.85
CA LEU A 9 -10.31 12.37 12.47
C LEU A 9 -9.52 12.87 13.68
N ARG A 10 -10.01 12.66 14.91
CA ARG A 10 -9.39 13.13 16.16
C ARG A 10 -9.71 12.17 17.31
N PRO A 11 -8.76 11.88 18.23
CA PRO A 11 -7.41 12.47 18.32
C PRO A 11 -6.40 11.90 17.33
N ALA A 12 -6.60 10.68 16.83
CA ALA A 12 -5.80 10.06 15.77
C ALA A 12 -6.73 9.69 14.60
N PRO A 13 -6.35 9.94 13.34
CA PRO A 13 -7.18 9.60 12.19
C PRO A 13 -7.23 8.08 12.00
N LEU A 14 -8.44 7.52 11.93
CA LEU A 14 -8.64 6.10 11.65
C LEU A 14 -9.45 5.92 10.39
N ILE A 15 -9.06 4.91 9.61
CA ILE A 15 -9.76 4.49 8.41
C ILE A 15 -9.99 2.98 8.46
N THR A 16 -11.06 2.53 7.81
CA THR A 16 -11.38 1.12 7.65
C THR A 16 -11.70 0.76 6.22
N PHE A 17 -11.37 -0.47 5.84
CA PHE A 17 -11.75 -1.06 4.55
C PHE A 17 -11.73 -2.58 4.62
N ASN A 18 -12.41 -3.21 3.66
CA ASN A 18 -12.52 -4.67 3.59
C ASN A 18 -11.62 -5.25 2.52
N ILE A 19 -10.98 -6.38 2.83
CA ILE A 19 -10.26 -7.23 1.89
C ILE A 19 -11.00 -8.58 1.79
N ALA A 20 -11.32 -9.00 0.56
CA ALA A 20 -11.92 -10.31 0.29
C ALA A 20 -10.95 -11.45 0.61
N THR A 21 -11.46 -12.65 0.91
CA THR A 21 -10.60 -13.84 1.08
C THR A 21 -10.92 -14.94 0.07
N PRO A 22 -9.92 -15.73 -0.35
CA PRO A 22 -8.48 -15.59 -0.05
C PRO A 22 -7.85 -14.37 -0.75
N SER A 23 -6.83 -13.75 -0.15
CA SER A 23 -6.17 -12.56 -0.73
C SER A 23 -4.70 -12.42 -0.32
N ARG A 24 -3.82 -12.33 -1.32
CA ARG A 24 -2.41 -12.01 -1.10
C ARG A 24 -2.20 -10.61 -0.55
N THR A 25 -3.13 -9.68 -0.82
CA THR A 25 -3.08 -8.34 -0.23
C THR A 25 -3.31 -8.43 1.28
N LEU A 26 -4.21 -9.31 1.74
CA LEU A 26 -4.39 -9.57 3.16
C LEU A 26 -3.11 -10.14 3.78
N ASP A 27 -2.50 -11.14 3.15
CA ASP A 27 -1.26 -11.74 3.64
C ASP A 27 -0.15 -10.69 3.76
N ALA A 28 0.03 -9.86 2.73
CA ALA A 28 1.02 -8.79 2.73
C ALA A 28 0.76 -7.73 3.81
N VAL A 29 -0.49 -7.31 4.00
CA VAL A 29 -0.87 -6.33 5.04
C VAL A 29 -0.64 -6.92 6.44
N ALA A 30 -1.03 -8.17 6.68
CA ALA A 30 -0.84 -8.85 7.95
C ALA A 30 0.65 -9.02 8.30
N HIS A 31 1.49 -9.34 7.30
CA HIS A 31 2.93 -9.55 7.51
C HIS A 31 3.70 -8.24 7.68
N SER A 32 3.45 -7.25 6.81
CA SER A 32 4.22 -5.99 6.78
C SER A 32 3.74 -4.97 7.81
N ARG A 33 2.47 -5.04 8.21
CA ARG A 33 1.73 -4.09 9.07
C ARG A 33 1.76 -2.63 8.60
N ARG A 34 2.42 -2.33 7.48
CA ARG A 34 2.59 -1.00 6.90
C ARG A 34 2.28 -1.11 5.42
N PHE A 35 1.49 -0.19 4.91
CA PHE A 35 1.13 -0.16 3.50
C PHE A 35 0.79 1.25 3.07
N ASN A 36 0.63 1.45 1.77
CA ASN A 36 0.18 2.72 1.20
C ASN A 36 -1.21 2.53 0.59
N ILE A 37 -2.06 3.54 0.72
CA ILE A 37 -3.32 3.65 -0.02
C ILE A 37 -3.17 4.79 -1.02
N HIS A 38 -3.27 4.45 -2.31
CA HIS A 38 -3.23 5.43 -3.40
C HIS A 38 -4.67 5.82 -3.75
N VAL A 39 -5.02 7.07 -3.48
CA VAL A 39 -6.29 7.66 -3.91
C VAL A 39 -6.14 8.07 -5.36
N LEU A 40 -6.94 7.47 -6.24
CA LEU A 40 -6.86 7.66 -7.68
C LEU A 40 -7.64 8.90 -8.12
N SER A 41 -7.24 9.50 -9.25
CA SER A 41 -7.99 10.57 -9.89
C SER A 41 -9.33 10.07 -10.42
N GLY A 42 -10.33 10.96 -10.43
CA GLY A 42 -11.67 10.67 -10.97
C GLY A 42 -11.76 10.72 -12.49
N ASP A 43 -10.63 10.68 -13.20
CA ASP A 43 -10.54 10.84 -14.65
C ASP A 43 -10.02 9.57 -15.34
N ALA A 44 -9.80 9.67 -16.65
CA ALA A 44 -9.29 8.56 -17.45
C ALA A 44 -7.91 8.05 -17.00
N ALA A 45 -7.07 8.90 -16.38
CA ALA A 45 -5.77 8.46 -15.88
C ALA A 45 -5.94 7.56 -14.65
N GLY A 46 -6.79 7.93 -13.69
CA GLY A 46 -7.07 7.11 -12.52
C GLY A 46 -7.76 5.80 -12.88
N ALA A 47 -8.67 5.82 -13.86
CA ALA A 47 -9.30 4.61 -14.39
C ALA A 47 -8.27 3.61 -14.95
N ARG A 48 -7.22 4.07 -15.65
CA ARG A 48 -6.14 3.20 -16.14
C ARG A 48 -5.33 2.58 -15.00
N VAL A 49 -5.05 3.33 -13.94
CA VAL A 49 -4.38 2.79 -12.74
C VAL A 49 -5.26 1.71 -12.09
N ALA A 50 -6.55 1.97 -11.92
CA ALA A 50 -7.49 1.01 -11.36
C ALA A 50 -7.57 -0.28 -12.22
N GLU A 51 -7.65 -0.13 -13.55
CA GLU A 51 -7.63 -1.24 -14.50
C GLU A 51 -6.37 -2.10 -14.34
N TRP A 52 -5.19 -1.47 -14.32
CA TRP A 52 -3.91 -2.16 -14.18
C TRP A 52 -3.87 -3.05 -12.94
N PHE A 53 -4.26 -2.50 -11.78
CA PHE A 53 -4.23 -3.23 -10.52
C PHE A 53 -5.38 -4.24 -10.35
N ARG A 54 -6.50 -4.09 -11.08
CA ARG A 54 -7.61 -5.06 -11.04
C ARG A 54 -7.22 -6.42 -11.61
N ARG A 55 -6.25 -6.46 -12.53
CA ARG A 55 -5.71 -7.71 -13.10
C ARG A 55 -5.08 -8.61 -12.03
N GLY A 56 -4.73 -8.02 -10.88
CA GLY A 56 -4.08 -8.71 -9.78
C GLY A 56 -2.64 -9.08 -10.12
N ASN A 57 -1.93 -9.64 -9.14
CA ASN A 57 -0.54 -10.06 -9.30
C ASN A 57 -0.43 -11.50 -9.85
N ALA A 58 -1.37 -11.94 -10.71
CA ALA A 58 -1.37 -13.31 -11.22
C ALA A 58 -0.12 -13.55 -12.09
N GLU A 59 0.52 -14.71 -11.94
CA GLU A 59 1.54 -15.23 -12.87
C GLU A 59 2.77 -14.35 -13.15
N GLY A 60 3.30 -13.64 -12.15
CA GLY A 60 4.58 -12.95 -12.32
C GLY A 60 4.54 -11.82 -13.36
N LEU A 61 3.36 -11.27 -13.63
CA LEU A 61 3.12 -10.17 -14.57
C LEU A 61 3.82 -8.85 -14.21
N GLY A 62 4.66 -8.83 -13.18
CA GLY A 62 5.42 -7.65 -12.86
C GLY A 62 4.55 -6.42 -12.63
N VAL A 63 3.51 -6.50 -11.79
CA VAL A 63 2.58 -5.37 -11.59
C VAL A 63 3.31 -4.07 -11.20
N PHE A 64 4.48 -4.22 -10.57
CA PHE A 64 5.39 -3.15 -10.17
C PHE A 64 6.67 -3.08 -11.02
N GLU A 65 6.78 -3.82 -12.12
CA GLU A 65 7.88 -3.68 -13.08
C GLU A 65 7.79 -2.33 -13.78
N ALA A 66 8.89 -1.59 -13.76
CA ALA A 66 8.92 -0.18 -14.14
C ALA A 66 8.41 0.07 -15.57
N GLU A 67 8.81 -0.78 -16.53
CA GLU A 67 8.44 -0.62 -17.94
C GLU A 67 6.96 -0.89 -18.16
N GLY A 68 6.46 -2.05 -17.69
CA GLY A 68 5.05 -2.42 -17.81
C GLY A 68 4.12 -1.44 -17.10
N MET A 69 4.51 -0.94 -15.92
CA MET A 69 3.70 0.02 -15.16
C MET A 69 3.60 1.38 -15.85
N ARG A 70 4.72 1.86 -16.40
CA ARG A 70 4.76 3.14 -17.13
C ARG A 70 3.94 3.06 -18.41
N GLU A 71 4.04 1.96 -19.16
CA GLU A 71 3.26 1.76 -20.39
C GLU A 71 1.77 1.54 -20.10
N GLY A 72 1.46 0.72 -19.10
CA GLY A 72 0.09 0.29 -18.82
C GLY A 72 -0.77 1.35 -18.14
N CYS A 73 -0.21 2.08 -17.17
CA CYS A 73 -0.97 3.06 -16.39
C CYS A 73 -0.32 4.44 -16.27
N GLY A 74 0.89 4.62 -16.80
CA GLY A 74 1.62 5.89 -16.72
C GLY A 74 2.23 6.14 -15.35
N CYS A 75 2.33 5.13 -14.48
CA CYS A 75 2.89 5.25 -13.16
C CYS A 75 4.30 4.67 -13.07
N GLU A 76 5.05 5.15 -12.09
CA GLU A 76 6.36 4.64 -11.69
C GLU A 76 6.37 4.35 -10.18
N VAL A 77 7.18 3.36 -9.77
CA VAL A 77 7.43 3.07 -8.36
C VAL A 77 8.60 3.92 -7.88
N VAL A 78 8.37 4.73 -6.87
CA VAL A 78 9.39 5.56 -6.24
C VAL A 78 10.09 4.75 -5.16
N VAL A 79 11.39 4.52 -5.35
CA VAL A 79 12.25 3.90 -4.37
C VAL A 79 12.69 4.95 -3.34
N ARG A 80 12.44 4.70 -2.05
CA ARG A 80 12.93 5.58 -0.98
C ARG A 80 14.45 5.49 -0.91
N GLY A 81 15.14 6.45 -1.52
CA GLY A 81 16.60 6.54 -1.49
C GLY A 81 17.24 7.73 -2.21
N GLN A 82 16.47 8.64 -2.83
CA GLN A 82 17.02 9.77 -3.61
C GLN A 82 16.60 11.17 -3.13
N ASP A 83 15.72 11.28 -2.12
CA ASP A 83 15.14 12.58 -1.69
C ASP A 83 15.73 13.15 -0.37
N GLN A 84 16.86 12.63 0.12
CA GLN A 84 17.54 13.14 1.34
C GLN A 84 19.01 13.51 1.09
N LYS A 85 19.30 14.30 0.06
CA LYS A 85 20.60 14.99 -0.04
C LYS A 85 20.44 16.48 -0.24
N SER A 86 20.07 17.18 0.82
CA SER A 86 20.42 18.57 1.08
C SER A 86 20.08 18.87 2.54
N LEU A 87 21.09 19.31 3.32
CA LEU A 87 21.08 19.61 4.77
C LEU A 87 21.19 18.32 5.62
N GLU A 88 22.24 17.96 6.36
CA GLU A 88 23.46 18.58 6.92
C GLU A 88 24.50 17.42 7.07
N GLY A 89 25.81 17.60 6.88
CA GLY A 89 26.72 18.04 7.94
C GLY A 89 27.35 16.86 8.71
N ASP A 90 28.50 16.37 8.23
CA ASP A 90 29.64 15.79 8.96
C ASP A 90 29.43 14.97 10.26
N SER A 91 29.67 13.65 10.21
CA SER A 91 30.71 12.97 11.02
C SER A 91 30.72 11.46 10.75
N GLY A 92 31.92 10.91 10.63
CA GLY A 92 32.19 9.57 10.12
C GLY A 92 31.86 8.41 11.07
N GLY A 93 31.57 7.27 10.47
CA GLY A 93 31.51 5.96 11.12
C GLY A 93 31.68 4.86 10.07
N VAL A 94 32.84 4.20 10.07
CA VAL A 94 33.14 3.06 9.20
C VAL A 94 32.42 1.83 9.77
N GLY A 95 31.51 1.25 9.00
CA GLY A 95 30.83 0.00 9.33
C GLY A 95 30.70 -0.86 8.09
N GLU A 96 31.61 -1.81 7.93
CA GLU A 96 31.53 -2.88 6.93
C GLU A 96 30.37 -3.83 7.29
N GLY A 97 29.48 -4.08 6.34
CA GLY A 97 28.41 -5.06 6.46
C GLY A 97 27.94 -5.53 5.09
N LYS A 98 28.34 -6.73 4.68
CA LYS A 98 27.85 -7.45 3.50
C LYS A 98 26.40 -7.90 3.74
N GLY A 99 25.50 -7.59 2.81
CA GLY A 99 24.12 -8.08 2.80
C GLY A 99 23.36 -7.61 1.57
N GLN A 100 23.18 -8.53 0.62
CA GLN A 100 22.47 -8.37 -0.64
C GLN A 100 20.94 -8.44 -0.39
N GLY A 101 20.16 -7.39 -0.69
CA GLY A 101 18.69 -7.53 -0.77
C GLY A 101 17.78 -6.29 -0.54
N ASP A 102 18.24 -5.21 0.08
CA ASP A 102 17.31 -4.31 0.80
C ASP A 102 17.14 -2.91 0.20
N ILE A 103 16.78 -2.79 -1.08
CA ILE A 103 16.55 -1.46 -1.72
C ILE A 103 15.09 -0.95 -1.49
N TYR A 104 14.20 -1.78 -0.94
CA TYR A 104 12.80 -1.40 -0.67
C TYR A 104 12.50 -1.41 0.83
N ASP A 105 13.01 -0.42 1.59
CA ASP A 105 12.72 -0.28 3.04
C ASP A 105 11.30 0.28 3.32
N GLY A 106 10.29 -0.20 2.57
CA GLY A 106 8.90 0.16 2.82
C GLY A 106 7.94 -0.15 1.68
N PRO A 107 6.63 0.09 1.90
CA PRO A 107 5.59 -0.19 0.91
C PRO A 107 5.78 0.66 -0.36
N PRO A 108 5.47 0.12 -1.54
CA PRO A 108 5.70 0.80 -2.81
C PRO A 108 4.93 2.12 -2.90
N LEU A 109 5.59 3.17 -3.38
CA LEU A 109 4.99 4.49 -3.58
C LEU A 109 4.81 4.72 -5.08
N LEU A 110 3.56 4.84 -5.54
CA LEU A 110 3.26 5.13 -6.93
C LEU A 110 3.23 6.64 -7.17
N ARG A 111 3.89 7.07 -8.25
CA ARG A 111 3.72 8.41 -8.82
C ARG A 111 3.26 8.28 -10.26
N GLY A 112 2.37 9.18 -10.68
CA GLY A 112 1.83 9.20 -12.03
C GLY A 112 0.58 10.07 -12.11
N PRO A 113 0.10 10.38 -13.31
CA PRO A 113 -1.02 11.29 -13.53
C PRO A 113 -2.36 10.77 -12.95
N GLY A 114 -2.47 9.45 -12.74
CA GLY A 114 -3.69 8.83 -12.19
C GLY A 114 -3.76 8.76 -10.65
N VAL A 115 -2.75 9.27 -9.94
CA VAL A 115 -2.68 9.21 -8.46
C VAL A 115 -2.80 10.63 -7.90
N LEU A 116 -3.83 10.88 -7.08
CA LEU A 116 -4.06 12.18 -6.42
C LEU A 116 -3.32 12.29 -5.09
N TYR A 117 -3.52 11.31 -4.22
CA TYR A 117 -2.97 11.30 -2.86
C TYR A 117 -2.44 9.94 -2.50
N VAL A 118 -1.46 9.89 -1.60
CA VAL A 118 -0.98 8.65 -1.01
C VAL A 118 -1.04 8.76 0.50
N LEU A 119 -1.82 7.89 1.11
CA LEU A 119 -1.88 7.74 2.56
C LEU A 119 -0.88 6.66 2.96
N ARG A 120 0.02 6.97 3.89
CA ARG A 120 0.93 6.00 4.49
C ARG A 120 0.26 5.48 5.74
N CYS A 121 -0.05 4.19 5.75
CA CYS A 121 -0.89 3.59 6.77
C CYS A 121 -0.10 2.56 7.57
N ARG A 122 -0.48 2.40 8.84
CA ARG A 122 -0.06 1.28 9.67
C ARG A 122 -1.28 0.62 10.27
N LEU A 123 -1.30 -0.72 10.29
CA LEU A 123 -2.28 -1.48 11.07
C LEU A 123 -2.32 -0.96 12.50
N LEU A 124 -3.52 -0.79 13.04
CA LEU A 124 -3.68 -0.53 14.46
C LEU A 124 -3.05 -1.67 15.25
N ASP A 125 -2.27 -1.34 16.29
CA ASP A 125 -1.61 -2.34 17.13
C ASP A 125 -2.46 -2.68 18.37
N ASP A 126 -3.70 -2.17 18.43
CA ASP A 126 -4.59 -2.34 19.58
C ASP A 126 -5.16 -3.77 19.65
N GLU A 127 -5.13 -4.33 20.85
CA GLU A 127 -5.74 -5.62 21.18
C GLU A 127 -7.28 -5.55 21.15
N PRO A 128 -8.00 -6.65 20.85
CA PRO A 128 -7.51 -8.03 20.70
C PRO A 128 -7.20 -8.46 19.25
N VAL A 129 -7.40 -7.57 18.27
CA VAL A 129 -7.42 -7.94 16.84
C VAL A 129 -6.28 -7.32 16.03
N GLY A 130 -5.51 -6.39 16.60
CA GLY A 130 -4.32 -5.82 15.95
C GLY A 130 -4.63 -5.23 14.56
N GLY A 131 -5.79 -4.59 14.42
CA GLY A 131 -6.27 -3.95 13.19
C GLY A 131 -6.88 -4.89 12.15
N LEU A 132 -7.05 -6.19 12.44
CA LEU A 132 -7.64 -7.18 11.54
C LEU A 132 -8.94 -7.75 12.12
N VAL A 133 -10.08 -7.28 11.64
CA VAL A 133 -11.41 -7.69 12.11
C VAL A 133 -12.02 -8.70 11.15
N ARG A 134 -12.39 -9.90 11.64
CA ARG A 134 -13.13 -10.87 10.82
C ARG A 134 -14.54 -10.34 10.52
N THR A 135 -14.94 -10.43 9.27
CA THR A 135 -16.26 -10.02 8.78
C THR A 135 -16.90 -11.16 8.00
N ALA A 136 -18.22 -11.33 8.13
CA ALA A 136 -19.02 -12.23 7.31
C ALA A 136 -19.94 -11.38 6.43
N TRP A 137 -19.88 -11.55 5.11
CA TRP A 137 -20.68 -10.78 4.16
C TRP A 137 -21.81 -11.63 3.57
N GLY A 138 -23.06 -11.26 3.86
CA GLY A 138 -24.25 -11.76 3.15
C GLY A 138 -24.75 -13.15 3.55
N HIS A 139 -25.70 -13.68 2.75
CA HIS A 139 -26.38 -14.97 2.95
C HIS A 139 -25.47 -16.19 2.62
N ASP A 140 -24.31 -15.95 2.01
CA ASP A 140 -23.40 -17.00 1.52
C ASP A 140 -22.14 -17.19 2.41
N ASP A 141 -22.10 -16.57 3.61
CA ASP A 141 -21.01 -16.70 4.58
C ASP A 141 -19.60 -16.51 4.00
N ILE A 142 -19.43 -15.65 2.99
CA ILE A 142 -18.12 -15.43 2.38
C ILE A 142 -17.24 -14.70 3.41
N PRO A 143 -16.13 -15.31 3.87
CA PRO A 143 -15.28 -14.69 4.87
C PRO A 143 -14.54 -13.49 4.27
N GLY A 144 -14.47 -12.40 5.03
CA GLY A 144 -13.71 -11.20 4.69
C GLY A 144 -13.00 -10.64 5.92
N TRP A 145 -12.09 -9.69 5.70
CA TRP A 145 -11.43 -8.96 6.78
C TRP A 145 -11.65 -7.47 6.65
N GLY A 146 -12.17 -6.85 7.71
CA GLY A 146 -12.08 -5.42 7.93
C GLY A 146 -10.69 -5.08 8.45
N ILE A 147 -10.11 -4.02 7.91
CA ILE A 147 -8.76 -3.55 8.23
C ILE A 147 -8.91 -2.19 8.88
N GLU A 148 -8.37 -2.00 10.08
CA GLU A 148 -8.37 -0.72 10.78
C GLU A 148 -6.95 -0.19 10.89
N VAL A 149 -6.73 1.03 10.41
CA VAL A 149 -5.39 1.65 10.34
C VAL A 149 -5.38 3.10 10.75
N THR A 150 -4.20 3.55 11.17
CA THR A 150 -3.84 4.94 11.44
C THR A 150 -2.88 5.51 10.41
#